data_AF-A0A7K6S0W0-F1
#
_entry.id   AF-A0A7K6S0W0-F1
#
_cell.length_a   1.000
_cell.length_b   1.000
_cell.length_c   1.000
_cell.angle_alpha   90.00
_cell.angle_beta   90.00
_cell.angle_gamma   90.00
#
_symmetry.space_group_name_H-M   'P 1'
#
loop_
_entity.id
_entity.type
_entity.pdbx_description
1 polymer ?
#
loop_
_entity_poly.entity_id
_entity_poly.type
_entity_poly.pdbx_seq_one_letter_code
_entity_poly.pdbx_strand_id
1 'polypeptide(L)' 'GESWGHAATVRLIFHWDNTQRLATLYKSPSQEESTIPYHITSHGFRDVQPPAVTPNAEGTEMNPRKRPRRDEEK' A
#
# COMPACT_ATOMS: atom_id res chain seq x y z
N GLY A 1 27.03 12.08 -3.92
CA GLY A 1 25.68 11.61 -4.29
C GLY A 1 25.05 12.45 -5.39
N GLU A 2 25.21 13.77 -5.34
CA GLU A 2 24.50 14.71 -6.24
C GLU A 2 24.85 14.56 -7.72
N SER A 3 26.08 14.15 -8.06
CA SER A 3 26.52 13.93 -9.46
C SER A 3 25.71 12.86 -10.20
N TRP A 4 25.12 11.90 -9.49
CA TRP A 4 24.23 10.88 -10.05
C TRP A 4 22.75 11.25 -9.94
N GLY A 5 22.46 12.41 -9.36
CA GLY A 5 21.11 12.83 -9.08
C GLY A 5 20.26 13.03 -10.35
N HIS A 6 20.88 13.41 -11.46
CA HIS A 6 20.19 13.58 -12.73
C HIS A 6 20.00 12.27 -13.50
N ALA A 7 20.72 11.20 -13.14
CA ALA A 7 20.66 9.92 -13.84
C ALA A 7 19.48 9.04 -13.39
N ALA A 8 19.10 9.11 -12.12
CA ALA A 8 17.99 8.33 -11.56
C ALA A 8 16.70 9.16 -11.48
N THR A 9 15.67 8.72 -12.20
CA THR A 9 14.33 9.33 -12.18
C THR A 9 13.51 8.96 -10.94
N VAL A 10 13.80 7.81 -10.33
CA VAL A 10 13.17 7.30 -9.11
C VAL A 10 14.22 7.06 -8.04
N ARG A 11 13.96 7.53 -6.82
CA ARG A 11 14.87 7.34 -5.67
C ARG A 11 14.13 6.80 -4.46
N LEU A 12 14.59 5.65 -3.96
CA LEU A 12 14.12 5.05 -2.72
C LEU A 12 15.18 5.20 -1.63
N ILE A 13 14.77 5.60 -0.44
CA ILE A 13 15.61 5.67 0.76
C ILE A 13 15.18 4.54 1.70
N PHE A 14 16.07 3.57 1.89
CA PHE A 14 15.86 2.50 2.85
C PHE A 14 16.47 2.91 4.20
N HIS A 15 15.66 2.88 5.24
CA HIS A 15 16.08 3.23 6.59
C HIS A 15 15.35 2.38 7.62
N TRP A 16 15.86 2.45 8.85
CA TRP A 16 15.19 1.87 10.01
C TRP A 16 14.44 2.96 10.75
N ASP A 17 13.22 2.65 11.17
CA ASP A 17 12.51 3.39 12.19
C ASP A 17 12.27 2.44 13.37
N ASN A 18 13.04 2.65 14.44
CA ASN A 18 13.15 1.73 15.57
C ASN A 18 13.49 0.29 15.12
N THR A 19 12.55 -0.63 15.24
CA THR A 19 12.69 -2.04 14.85
C THR A 19 12.08 -2.35 13.48
N GLN A 20 11.42 -1.38 12.84
CA GLN A 20 10.77 -1.54 11.54
C GLN A 20 11.66 -1.03 10.41
N ARG A 21 11.69 -1.75 9.29
CA ARG A 21 12.35 -1.29 8.07
C ARG A 21 11.36 -0.53 7.21
N LEU A 22 11.75 0.68 6.80
CA LEU A 22 10.94 1.57 5.98
C LEU A 22 11.67 1.93 4.69
N ALA A 23 10.90 2.04 3.61
CA ALA A 23 11.35 2.54 2.32
C ALA A 23 10.57 3.80 1.98
N THR A 24 11.28 4.91 1.80
CA THR A 24 10.69 6.19 1.40
C THR A 24 10.97 6.45 -0.07
N LEU A 25 9.91 6.69 -0.84
CA LEU A 25 10.01 7.26 -2.16
C LEU A 25 10.31 8.74 -2.05
N TYR A 26 11.56 9.15 -2.27
CA TYR A 26 12.00 10.53 -2.08
C TYR A 26 11.80 11.40 -3.32
N LYS A 27 12.03 10.85 -4.52
CA LYS A 27 11.85 11.59 -5.78
C LYS A 27 11.28 10.67 -6.84
N SER A 28 10.15 11.07 -7.41
CA SER A 28 9.51 10.45 -8.58
C SER A 28 8.81 11.53 -9.42
N PRO A 29 8.81 11.42 -10.77
CA PRO A 29 8.06 12.33 -11.63
C PRO A 29 6.55 12.09 -11.61
N SER A 30 6.08 10.93 -11.12
CA SER A 30 4.68 10.50 -11.25
C SER A 30 4.02 10.12 -9.92
N GLN A 31 4.76 10.11 -8.81
CA GLN A 31 4.28 9.68 -7.50
C GLN A 31 4.74 10.64 -6.43
N GLU A 32 3.87 10.87 -5.46
CA GLU A 32 4.18 11.69 -4.28
C GLU A 32 5.15 10.95 -3.34
N GLU A 33 5.85 11.74 -2.52
CA GLU A 33 6.68 11.18 -1.46
C GLU A 33 5.82 10.33 -0.52
N SER A 34 6.25 9.11 -0.30
CA SER A 34 5.51 8.13 0.49
C SER A 34 6.48 7.17 1.15
N THR A 35 6.14 6.75 2.37
CA THR A 35 6.96 5.82 3.16
C THR A 35 6.15 4.57 3.45
N ILE A 36 6.71 3.41 3.12
CA ILE A 36 6.07 2.12 3.37
C ILE A 36 6.98 1.22 4.20
N PRO A 37 6.42 0.37 5.07
CA PRO A 37 7.17 -0.66 5.75
C PRO A 37 7.42 -1.86 4.82
N TYR A 38 8.49 -2.62 5.08
CA TYR A 38 8.79 -3.87 4.37
C TYR A 38 9.57 -4.86 5.25
N HIS A 39 9.61 -6.13 4.84
CA HIS A 39 10.46 -7.17 5.45
C HIS A 39 11.50 -7.68 4.46
N ILE A 40 12.69 -8.03 4.96
CA ILE A 40 13.65 -8.86 4.23
C ILE A 40 13.70 -10.23 4.89
N THR A 41 13.38 -11.25 4.13
CA THR A 41 13.42 -12.67 4.54
C THR A 41 14.55 -13.38 3.80
N SER A 42 14.81 -14.65 4.11
CA SER A 42 15.70 -15.51 3.30
C SER A 42 15.25 -15.62 1.84
N HIS A 43 13.99 -15.33 1.55
CA HIS A 43 13.42 -15.32 0.21
C HIS A 43 13.38 -13.90 -0.43
N GLY A 44 14.05 -12.92 0.17
CA GLY A 44 14.11 -11.54 -0.32
C GLY A 44 13.05 -10.60 0.29
N PHE A 45 12.70 -9.54 -0.46
CA PHE A 45 11.77 -8.49 -0.05
C PHE A 45 10.32 -9.00 0.01
N ARG A 46 9.62 -8.64 1.09
CA ARG A 46 8.23 -9.00 1.35
C ARG A 46 7.47 -7.79 1.88
N ASP A 47 6.17 -7.81 1.62
CA ASP A 47 5.22 -6.86 2.21
C ASP A 47 5.06 -7.12 3.72
N VAL A 48 4.68 -6.10 4.47
CA VAL A 48 4.23 -6.25 5.84
C VAL A 48 2.77 -6.65 5.78
N GLN A 49 2.43 -7.86 6.23
CA GLN A 49 1.03 -8.24 6.26
C GLN A 49 0.26 -7.26 7.17
N PRO A 50 -0.87 -6.70 6.70
CA PRO A 50 -1.75 -5.95 7.59
C PRO A 50 -2.19 -6.90 8.72
N PRO A 51 -2.35 -6.39 9.95
CA PRO A 51 -2.85 -7.20 11.05
C PRO A 51 -4.16 -7.85 10.61
N ALA A 52 -4.28 -9.16 10.84
CA ALA A 52 -5.45 -9.92 10.44
C ALA A 52 -6.70 -9.22 10.99
N VAL A 53 -7.54 -8.70 10.10
CA VAL A 53 -8.89 -8.29 10.46
C VAL A 53 -9.60 -9.54 10.94
N THR A 54 -9.82 -9.68 12.24
CA THR A 54 -10.79 -10.64 12.77
C THR A 54 -12.13 -10.22 12.18
N PRO A 55 -12.78 -11.02 11.31
CA PRO A 55 -14.16 -10.75 10.97
C PRO A 55 -14.96 -11.09 12.23
N ASN A 56 -15.19 -10.10 13.08
CA ASN A 56 -16.28 -10.18 14.03
C ASN A 56 -17.55 -10.34 13.18
N ALA A 57 -18.16 -11.51 13.26
CA ALA A 57 -19.51 -11.70 12.79
C ALA A 57 -20.38 -10.66 13.50
N GLU A 58 -21.04 -9.78 12.73
CA GLU A 58 -22.44 -9.38 12.85
C GLU A 58 -22.71 -8.07 12.09
N GLY A 59 -23.71 -8.10 11.19
CA GLY A 59 -24.44 -6.90 10.77
C GLY A 59 -24.33 -6.47 9.31
N THR A 60 -25.09 -7.14 8.43
CA THR A 60 -25.75 -6.59 7.22
C THR A 60 -24.98 -5.53 6.40
N GLU A 61 -24.04 -5.96 5.56
CA GLU A 61 -23.59 -5.14 4.43
C GLU A 61 -24.50 -5.37 3.21
N MET A 62 -25.43 -4.45 3.01
CA MET A 62 -26.11 -4.28 1.73
C MET A 62 -25.09 -3.88 0.66
N ASN A 63 -24.79 -4.80 -0.24
CA ASN A 63 -23.84 -4.63 -1.34
C ASN A 63 -24.26 -3.47 -2.27
N PRO A 64 -23.50 -2.36 -2.36
CA PRO A 64 -23.84 -1.21 -3.20
C PRO A 64 -23.80 -1.51 -4.71
N ARG A 65 -23.34 -2.70 -5.13
CA ARG A 65 -23.34 -3.15 -6.54
C ARG A 65 -24.65 -3.79 -6.99
N LYS A 66 -25.63 -4.03 -6.12
CA LYS A 66 -26.95 -4.51 -6.55
C LYS A 66 -27.81 -3.32 -6.96
N ARG A 67 -27.94 -3.09 -8.27
CA ARG A 67 -28.99 -2.22 -8.83
C ARG A 67 -30.35 -2.74 -8.34
N PRO A 68 -31.24 -1.88 -7.81
CA PRO A 68 -32.61 -2.30 -7.52
C PRO A 68 -33.25 -2.72 -8.85
N ARG A 69 -33.81 -3.93 -8.91
CA ARG A 69 -34.74 -4.28 -9.99
C ARG A 69 -35.97 -3.40 -9.77
N ARG A 70 -36.29 -2.54 -10.74
CA ARG A 70 -37.65 -1.99 -10.84
C ARG A 70 -38.53 -3.15 -11.25
N ASP A 71 -39.44 -3.56 -10.39
CA ASP A 71 -40.59 -4.34 -10.83
C ASP A 71 -41.41 -3.42 -11.76
N GLU A 72 -41.53 -3.81 -13.03
CA GLU A 72 -42.48 -3.19 -13.95
C GLU A 72 -43.88 -3.64 -13.51
N GLU A 73 -44.62 -2.71 -12.90
CA GLU A 73 -46.06 -2.86 -12.66
C GLU A 73 -46.79 -2.76 -14.00
N LYS A 74 -47.64 -3.76 -14.27
CA LYS A 74 -48.47 -3.89 -15.48
C LYS A 74 -49.85 -3.28 -15.26
#